data_AF-A0A0P1AEB6-F1
#
_entry.id   AF-A0A0P1AEB6-F1
#
_cell.length_a   1.000
_cell.length_b   1.000
_cell.length_c   1.000
_cell.angle_alpha   90.00
_cell.angle_beta   90.00
_cell.angle_gamma   90.00
#
_symmetry.space_group_name_H-M   'P 1'
#
loop_
_entity.id
_entity.type
_entity.pdbx_description
1 polymer ?
#
loop_
_entity_poly.entity_id
_entity_poly.type
_entity_poly.pdbx_seq_one_letter_code
_entity_poly.pdbx_strand_id
1 'polypeptide(L)'
;MTAGVGTIYWTAPEVLMGKKYTEKADIYSFGIVMSEMDTSEVPYSDKRDNSGKKLQSMKIIQMVIRMALRPTFGKNCPVQIKALADRCLDANPDARPDAPELLDNLRNIQEELQ
;
A
#
# COMPACT_ATOMS: atom_id res chain seq x y z
N MET A 1 8.21 -12.84 -15.13
CA MET A 1 7.09 -12.46 -14.26
C MET A 1 6.35 -13.72 -13.85
N THR A 2 6.35 -14.07 -12.57
CA THR A 2 5.62 -15.24 -12.03
C THR A 2 4.17 -14.86 -11.77
N ALA A 3 3.28 -15.27 -12.67
CA ALA A 3 1.84 -15.15 -12.44
C ALA A 3 1.40 -16.18 -11.37
N GLY A 4 0.68 -15.72 -10.34
CA GLY A 4 -0.25 -16.57 -9.59
C GLY A 4 0.04 -16.86 -8.12
N VAL A 5 1.22 -16.59 -7.57
CA VAL A 5 1.49 -16.81 -6.13
C VAL A 5 2.48 -15.76 -5.62
N GLY A 6 2.05 -14.92 -4.67
CA GLY A 6 2.98 -14.20 -3.80
C GLY A 6 2.81 -12.68 -3.67
N THR A 7 2.58 -11.92 -4.75
CA THR A 7 2.90 -10.46 -4.71
C THR A 7 1.79 -9.51 -5.16
N ILE A 8 0.61 -10.03 -5.55
CA ILE A 8 -0.46 -9.21 -6.15
C ILE A 8 -1.02 -8.11 -5.25
N TYR A 9 -0.94 -8.27 -3.92
CA TYR A 9 -1.48 -7.29 -2.98
C TYR A 9 -0.60 -6.05 -2.80
N TRP A 10 0.68 -6.15 -3.14
CA TRP A 10 1.61 -5.03 -3.15
C TRP A 10 1.61 -4.31 -4.51
N THR A 11 1.04 -4.93 -5.54
CA THR A 11 1.06 -4.39 -6.89
C THR A 11 0.20 -3.13 -7.00
N ALA A 12 0.79 -2.08 -7.57
CA ALA A 12 0.11 -0.82 -7.83
C ALA A 12 -1.09 -0.99 -8.78
N PRO A 13 -2.16 -0.20 -8.60
CA PRO A 13 -3.39 -0.33 -9.38
C PRO A 13 -3.16 -0.16 -10.89
N GLU A 14 -2.29 0.74 -11.31
CA GLU A 14 -1.94 0.92 -12.72
C GLU A 14 -1.24 -0.30 -13.32
N VAL A 15 -0.40 -1.00 -12.54
CA VAL A 15 0.28 -2.22 -12.97
C VAL A 15 -0.72 -3.38 -13.06
N LEU A 16 -1.65 -3.47 -12.09
CA LEU A 16 -2.76 -4.44 -12.14
C LEU A 16 -3.68 -4.24 -13.36
N MET A 17 -3.79 -3.00 -13.87
CA MET A 17 -4.51 -2.68 -15.11
C MET A 17 -3.69 -2.94 -16.39
N GLY A 18 -2.44 -3.42 -16.26
CA GLY A 18 -1.55 -3.64 -17.41
C GLY A 18 -0.98 -2.35 -18.02
N LYS A 19 -1.03 -1.22 -17.29
CA LYS A 19 -0.40 0.03 -17.73
C LYS A 19 1.13 -0.05 -17.53
N LYS A 20 1.84 0.91 -18.11
CA LYS A 20 3.30 1.00 -18.04
C LYS A 20 3.77 1.02 -16.58
N TYR A 21 4.69 0.12 -16.25
CA TYR A 21 5.41 0.12 -14.99
C TYR A 21 6.40 1.29 -14.93
N THR A 22 6.45 1.95 -13.78
CA THR A 22 7.41 3.01 -13.44
C THR A 22 7.89 2.81 -12.01
N GLU A 23 8.95 3.51 -11.62
CA GLU A 23 9.45 3.56 -10.24
C GLU A 23 8.37 3.99 -9.22
N LYS A 24 7.32 4.71 -9.66
CA LYS A 24 6.19 5.06 -8.80
C LYS A 24 5.36 3.85 -8.38
N ALA A 25 5.41 2.74 -9.11
CA ALA A 25 4.80 1.48 -8.69
C ALA A 25 5.55 0.83 -7.53
N ASP A 26 6.88 0.99 -7.46
CA ASP A 26 7.68 0.57 -6.31
C ASP A 26 7.34 1.37 -5.06
N ILE A 27 7.13 2.69 -5.21
CA ILE A 27 6.69 3.57 -4.10
C ILE A 27 5.33 3.14 -3.56
N TYR A 28 4.38 2.78 -4.43
CA TYR A 28 3.10 2.22 -3.99
C TYR A 28 3.29 0.91 -3.22
N SER A 29 4.12 0.01 -3.74
CA SER A 29 4.44 -1.27 -3.10
C SER A 29 5.05 -1.05 -1.71
N PHE A 30 5.92 -0.04 -1.57
CA PHE A 30 6.49 0.37 -0.29
C PHE A 30 5.41 0.86 0.69
N GLY A 31 4.43 1.64 0.24
CA GLY A 31 3.28 2.03 1.06
C GLY A 31 2.48 0.83 1.60
N ILE A 32 2.35 -0.24 0.81
CA ILE A 32 1.75 -1.51 1.28
C ILE A 32 2.64 -2.18 2.33
N VAL A 33 3.96 -2.23 2.12
CA VAL A 33 4.92 -2.75 3.11
C VAL A 33 4.86 -1.99 4.42
N MET A 34 4.71 -0.66 4.40
CA MET A 34 4.55 0.13 5.63
C MET A 34 3.35 -0.33 6.46
N SER A 35 2.24 -0.69 5.80
CA SER A 35 1.06 -1.22 6.49
C SER A 35 1.29 -2.63 7.07
N GLU A 36 2.02 -3.47 6.35
CA GLU A 36 2.39 -4.81 6.80
C GLU A 36 3.34 -4.74 7.99
N MET A 37 4.32 -3.82 7.98
CA MET A 37 5.22 -3.60 9.11
C MET A 37 4.46 -3.13 10.36
N ASP A 38 3.53 -2.19 10.19
CA ASP A 38 2.72 -1.66 11.30
C ASP A 38 1.78 -2.70 11.91
N THR A 39 1.15 -3.52 11.06
CA THR A 39 0.18 -4.53 11.51
C THR A 39 0.79 -5.89 11.82
N SER A 40 2.00 -6.17 11.32
CA SER A 40 2.63 -7.50 11.29
C SER A 40 1.74 -8.57 10.62
N GLU A 41 0.88 -8.15 9.69
CA GLU A 41 -0.13 -8.98 9.03
C GLU A 41 -0.06 -8.83 7.51
N VAL A 42 -0.45 -9.89 6.80
CA VAL A 42 -0.51 -9.86 5.32
C VAL A 42 -1.50 -8.77 4.86
N PRO A 43 -1.17 -7.96 3.83
CA PRO A 43 -2.06 -6.92 3.35
C PRO A 43 -3.48 -7.43 3.05
N TYR A 44 -4.46 -6.65 3.51
CA TYR A 44 -5.90 -6.94 3.37
C TYR A 44 -6.39 -8.23 4.06
N SER A 45 -5.59 -8.86 4.93
CA SER A 45 -5.98 -10.07 5.68
C SER A 45 -7.20 -9.83 6.58
N ASP A 46 -7.44 -8.58 6.97
CA ASP A 46 -8.53 -8.09 7.82
C ASP A 46 -9.84 -7.82 7.05
N LYS A 47 -9.79 -7.73 5.71
CA LYS A 47 -10.97 -7.36 4.92
C LYS A 47 -12.01 -8.47 4.88
N ARG A 48 -13.27 -8.10 5.15
CA ARG A 48 -14.44 -8.99 5.15
C ARG A 48 -15.54 -8.46 4.23
N ASP A 49 -16.36 -9.34 3.68
CA ASP A 49 -17.61 -8.96 3.01
C ASP A 49 -18.73 -8.68 4.01
N ASN A 50 -19.91 -8.28 3.50
CA ASN A 50 -21.09 -7.97 4.31
C ASN A 50 -21.59 -9.17 5.15
N SER A 51 -21.18 -10.39 4.81
CA SER A 51 -21.52 -11.61 5.54
C SER A 51 -20.45 -11.99 6.57
N GLY A 52 -19.43 -11.16 6.75
CA GLY A 52 -18.31 -11.41 7.68
C GLY A 52 -17.27 -12.41 7.16
N LYS A 53 -17.34 -12.83 5.89
CA LYS A 53 -16.36 -13.77 5.31
C LYS A 53 -15.15 -13.02 4.74
N LYS A 54 -13.98 -13.65 4.78
CA LYS A 54 -12.76 -13.10 4.15
C LYS A 54 -13.00 -12.77 2.68
N LEU A 55 -12.59 -11.56 2.29
CA LEU A 55 -12.71 -11.10 0.91
C LEU A 55 -11.84 -11.96 -0.02
N GLN A 56 -12.40 -12.40 -1.14
CA GLN A 56 -11.65 -13.17 -2.14
C GLN A 56 -10.59 -12.29 -2.82
N SER A 57 -9.44 -12.88 -3.17
CA SER A 57 -8.31 -12.17 -3.78
C SER A 57 -8.71 -11.35 -5.01
N MET A 58 -9.54 -11.91 -5.89
CA MET A 58 -10.00 -11.19 -7.09
C MET A 58 -10.87 -9.97 -6.75
N LYS A 59 -11.69 -10.06 -5.68
CA LYS A 59 -12.50 -8.93 -5.23
C LYS A 59 -11.63 -7.83 -4.60
N ILE A 60 -10.59 -8.22 -3.85
CA ILE A 60 -9.57 -7.28 -3.33
C ILE A 60 -8.92 -6.54 -4.49
N ILE A 61 -8.39 -7.27 -5.48
CA ILE A 61 -7.75 -6.69 -6.68
C ILE A 61 -8.68 -5.70 -7.37
N GLN A 62 -9.93 -6.09 -7.64
CA GLN A 62 -10.90 -5.22 -8.30
C GLN A 62 -11.17 -3.94 -7.50
N MET A 63 -11.24 -4.03 -6.17
CA MET A 63 -11.45 -2.85 -5.32
C MET A 63 -10.21 -1.95 -5.26
N VAL A 64 -9.00 -2.52 -5.26
CA VAL A 64 -7.74 -1.75 -5.34
C VAL A 64 -7.66 -1.00 -6.67
N ILE A 65 -7.92 -1.68 -7.79
CA ILE A 65 -7.99 -1.07 -9.14
C ILE A 65 -8.99 0.11 -9.16
N ARG A 66 -10.14 -0.05 -8.49
CA ARG A 66 -11.18 1.00 -8.38
C ARG A 66 -10.89 2.07 -7.34
N MET A 67 -9.73 2.01 -6.67
CA MET A 67 -9.38 2.88 -5.55
C MET A 67 -10.38 2.85 -4.37
N ALA A 68 -11.18 1.79 -4.29
CA ALA A 68 -12.21 1.59 -3.26
C ALA A 68 -11.69 0.83 -2.03
N LEU A 69 -10.41 0.44 -2.05
CA LEU A 69 -9.77 -0.29 -0.95
C LEU A 69 -8.35 0.22 -0.74
N ARG A 70 -7.97 0.32 0.53
CA ARG A 70 -6.63 0.66 1.02
C ARG A 70 -6.24 -0.34 2.11
N PRO A 71 -4.93 -0.61 2.30
CA PRO A 71 -4.49 -1.45 3.40
C PRO A 71 -4.91 -0.83 4.74
N THR A 72 -4.95 -1.66 5.77
CA THR A 72 -5.26 -1.22 7.14
C THR A 72 -3.97 -0.88 7.86
N PHE A 73 -4.03 0.16 8.69
CA PHE A 73 -3.03 0.46 9.69
C PHE A 73 -3.64 0.20 11.07
N GLY A 74 -2.82 -0.25 12.00
CA GLY A 74 -3.15 -0.44 13.40
C GLY A 74 -3.55 0.88 14.07
N LYS A 75 -4.31 0.77 15.17
CA LYS A 75 -4.82 1.94 15.91
C LYS A 75 -3.71 2.78 16.53
N ASN A 76 -2.55 2.17 16.76
CA ASN A 76 -1.39 2.81 17.41
C ASN A 76 -0.32 3.24 16.39
N CYS A 77 -0.61 3.15 15.09
CA CYS A 77 0.32 3.60 14.05
C CYS A 77 0.61 5.09 14.23
N PRO A 78 1.89 5.51 14.28
CA PRO A 78 2.23 6.93 14.32
C PRO A 78 1.60 7.69 13.15
N VAL A 79 0.95 8.82 13.44
CA VAL A 79 0.17 9.58 12.46
C VAL A 79 1.02 9.98 11.24
N GLN A 80 2.29 10.30 11.46
CA GLN A 80 3.23 10.70 10.40
C GLN A 80 3.59 9.52 9.48
N ILE A 81 3.79 8.32 10.03
CA ILE A 81 4.03 7.10 9.25
C ILE A 81 2.81 6.78 8.40
N LYS A 82 1.61 6.82 8.99
CA LYS A 82 0.36 6.61 8.25
C LYS A 82 0.18 7.65 7.14
N ALA A 83 0.43 8.93 7.41
CA ALA A 83 0.29 9.99 6.42
C ALA A 83 1.28 9.81 5.25
N LEU A 84 2.53 9.42 5.53
CA LEU A 84 3.52 9.12 4.51
C LEU A 84 3.11 7.90 3.67
N ALA A 85 2.62 6.83 4.31
CA ALA A 85 2.11 5.67 3.60
C ALA A 85 0.89 6.01 2.73
N ASP A 86 -0.03 6.85 3.22
CA ASP A 86 -1.18 7.32 2.44
C ASP A 86 -0.73 8.07 1.17
N ARG A 87 0.34 8.87 1.24
CA ARG A 87 0.97 9.50 0.05
C ARG A 87 1.58 8.48 -0.91
N CYS A 88 2.27 7.45 -0.38
CA CYS A 88 2.80 6.37 -1.21
C CYS A 88 1.67 5.60 -1.92
N LEU A 89 0.50 5.47 -1.29
CA LEU A 89 -0.67 4.75 -1.78
C LEU A 89 -1.63 5.60 -2.62
N ASP A 90 -1.17 6.75 -3.13
CA ASP A 90 -1.99 7.61 -3.96
C ASP A 90 -2.41 6.91 -5.27
N ALA A 91 -3.64 7.21 -5.68
CA ALA A 91 -4.21 6.71 -6.93
C ALA A 91 -3.45 7.22 -8.16
N ASN A 92 -2.97 8.46 -8.09
CA ASN A 92 -2.14 9.08 -9.11
C ASN A 92 -0.66 8.77 -8.85
N PRO A 93 0.03 8.03 -9.74
CA PRO A 93 1.46 7.74 -9.58
C PRO A 93 2.33 8.99 -9.41
N ASP A 94 1.97 10.09 -10.06
CA ASP A 94 2.73 11.35 -10.01
C ASP A 94 2.59 12.10 -8.67
N ALA A 95 1.55 11.80 -7.90
CA ALA A 95 1.34 12.39 -6.57
C ALA A 95 2.13 11.66 -5.47
N ARG A 96 2.64 10.46 -5.77
CA ARG A 96 3.49 9.69 -4.85
C ARG A 96 4.86 10.36 -4.77
N PRO A 97 5.54 10.35 -3.62
CA PRO A 97 6.93 10.83 -3.54
C PRO A 97 7.84 10.02 -4.47
N ASP A 98 9.00 10.54 -4.82
CA ASP A 98 10.08 9.70 -5.35
C ASP A 98 10.87 9.04 -4.20
N ALA A 99 11.79 8.13 -4.54
CA ALA A 99 12.54 7.40 -3.52
C ALA A 99 13.43 8.32 -2.65
N PRO A 100 14.15 9.32 -3.21
CA PRO A 100 14.87 10.31 -2.40
C PRO A 100 13.95 11.08 -1.44
N GLU A 101 12.84 11.64 -1.93
CA GLU A 101 11.89 12.38 -1.10
C GLU A 101 11.32 11.50 0.01
N LEU A 102 10.95 10.25 -0.31
CA LEU A 102 10.46 9.28 0.66
C LEU A 102 11.50 9.00 1.76
N LEU A 103 12.77 8.84 1.39
CA LEU A 103 13.86 8.61 2.35
C LEU A 103 14.03 9.80 3.30
N ASP A 104 14.01 11.02 2.77
CA ASP A 104 14.14 12.23 3.58
C ASP A 104 12.96 12.39 4.55
N ASN A 105 11.73 12.11 4.09
CA ASN A 105 10.56 12.08 4.97
C ASN A 105 10.71 11.06 6.10
N LEU A 106 11.20 9.85 5.80
CA LEU A 106 11.41 8.81 6.82
C LEU A 106 12.47 9.22 7.85
N ARG A 107 13.56 9.86 7.42
CA ARG A 107 14.62 10.36 8.31
C ARG A 107 14.09 11.43 9.26
N ASN A 108 13.34 12.39 8.74
CA ASN A 108 12.74 13.45 9.56
C ASN A 108 11.80 12.85 10.63
N ILE A 109 10.94 11.90 10.24
CA ILE A 109 10.06 11.21 11.20
C ILE A 109 10.88 10.43 12.24
N GLN A 110 11.97 9.77 11.84
CA GLN A 110 12.83 9.05 12.76
C GLN A 110 13.48 9.99 13.78
N GLU A 111 13.97 11.16 13.37
CA GLU A 111 14.56 12.16 14.26
C GLU A 111 13.55 12.73 15.26
N GLU A 112 12.29 12.92 14.85
CA GLU A 112 11.23 13.42 15.73
C GLU A 112 10.73 12.40 16.77
N LEU A 113 10.95 11.11 16.53
CA LEU A 113 10.56 10.02 17.43
C LEU A 113 11.67 9.65 18.45
N GLN A 114 12.85 10.28 18.36
CA GLN A 114 13.97 10.09 19.29
C GLN A 114 13.96 11.14 20.40
#